data_AF-A0A973JGT0-F1
#
_entry.id   AF-A0A973JGT0-F1
#
_cell.length_a   1.000
_cell.length_b   1.000
_cell.length_c   1.000
_cell.angle_alpha   90.00
_cell.angle_beta   90.00
_cell.angle_gamma   90.00
#
_symmetry.space_group_name_H-M   'P 1'
#
loop_
_entity.id
_entity.type
_entity.pdbx_description
1 polymer ?
#
loop_
_entity_poly.entity_id
_entity_poly.type
_entity_poly.pdbx_seq_one_letter_code
_entity_poly.pdbx_strand_id
1 'polypeptide(L)'
;QNISYTPIVPEHEYDTKKAIALFSGFEKSKSRKVVVYNKKEADLMREHTRRTGNDLLRRYSLYSITNIQLYEGLEKLYDDFNNTNIFLNEAVYLVRKQLQGAPDEEVQAILLWLRTPANQRTFDQLIYTDKMGKVFYATFP
;
A
#
# COMPACT_ATOMS: atom_id res chain seq x y z
N GLN A 1 34.69 13.01 -27.81
CA GLN A 1 34.73 13.30 -26.36
C GLN A 1 34.78 11.96 -25.63
N ASN A 2 35.87 11.68 -24.90
CA ASN A 2 35.99 10.44 -24.12
C ASN A 2 35.08 10.55 -22.91
N ILE A 3 33.96 9.82 -22.93
CA ILE A 3 33.06 9.71 -21.78
C ILE A 3 33.73 8.71 -20.82
N SER A 4 34.31 9.21 -19.73
CA SER A 4 34.81 8.37 -18.64
C SER A 4 33.62 7.78 -17.89
N TYR A 5 33.56 6.44 -17.84
CA TYR A 5 32.51 5.68 -17.17
C TYR A 5 33.12 5.06 -15.91
N THR A 6 32.71 5.55 -14.73
CA THR A 6 33.09 4.95 -13.45
C THR A 6 31.84 4.31 -12.85
N PRO A 7 31.69 2.98 -12.91
CA PRO A 7 30.53 2.31 -12.33
C PRO A 7 30.50 2.49 -10.81
N ILE A 8 29.34 2.88 -10.26
CA ILE A 8 29.12 3.17 -8.82
C ILE A 8 29.00 1.87 -7.98
N VAL A 9 28.96 0.70 -8.62
CA VAL A 9 28.66 -0.57 -7.92
C VAL A 9 29.62 -1.68 -8.38
N PRO A 10 30.53 -2.13 -7.51
CA PRO A 10 31.25 -3.39 -7.67
C PRO A 10 30.29 -4.59 -7.56
N GLU A 11 30.68 -5.72 -8.15
CA GLU A 11 29.79 -6.80 -8.59
C GLU A 11 29.20 -7.74 -7.52
N HIS A 12 29.04 -7.31 -6.27
CA HIS A 12 28.46 -8.15 -5.21
C HIS A 12 27.26 -7.51 -4.51
N GLU A 13 26.19 -8.31 -4.46
CA GLU A 13 24.93 -8.19 -3.71
C GLU A 13 23.96 -7.05 -4.10
N TYR A 14 22.66 -7.37 -4.07
CA TYR A 14 21.57 -6.43 -4.37
C TYR A 14 21.54 -5.30 -3.32
N ASP A 15 21.87 -4.08 -3.75
CA ASP A 15 21.87 -2.90 -2.88
C ASP A 15 20.52 -2.16 -2.95
N THR A 16 19.65 -2.47 -1.99
CA THR A 16 18.32 -1.86 -1.83
C THR A 16 18.37 -0.33 -1.77
N LYS A 17 19.40 0.26 -1.16
CA LYS A 17 19.52 1.72 -1.01
C LYS A 17 19.83 2.37 -2.36
N LYS A 18 20.69 1.74 -3.17
CA LYS A 18 20.99 2.19 -4.54
C LYS A 18 19.79 2.04 -5.47
N ALA A 19 19.03 0.96 -5.35
CA ALA A 19 17.80 0.75 -6.13
C ALA A 19 16.75 1.84 -5.84
N ILE A 20 16.54 2.19 -4.56
CA ILE A 20 15.63 3.27 -4.13
C ILE A 20 16.11 4.64 -4.62
N ALA A 21 17.40 4.92 -4.56
CA ALA A 21 17.96 6.19 -5.03
C ALA A 21 17.79 6.37 -6.56
N LEU A 22 18.01 5.30 -7.33
CA LEU A 22 17.78 5.28 -8.78
C LEU A 22 16.31 5.50 -9.12
N PHE A 23 15.40 4.79 -8.46
CA PHE A 23 13.97 4.90 -8.70
C PHE A 23 13.42 6.28 -8.30
N SER A 24 13.82 6.79 -7.14
CA SER A 24 13.50 8.17 -6.69
C SER A 24 14.02 9.23 -7.66
N GLY A 25 15.19 9.00 -8.27
CA GLY A 25 15.75 9.87 -9.30
C GLY A 25 14.93 9.85 -10.60
N PHE A 26 14.43 8.69 -11.00
CA PHE A 26 13.53 8.52 -12.15
C PHE A 26 12.17 9.19 -11.92
N GLU A 27 11.54 9.03 -10.76
CA GLU A 27 10.26 9.69 -10.46
C GLU A 27 10.37 11.22 -10.41
N LYS A 28 11.51 11.73 -9.91
CA LYS A 28 11.82 13.18 -9.90
C LYS A 28 12.21 13.72 -11.28
N SER A 29 12.65 12.86 -12.21
CA SER A 29 13.09 13.28 -13.56
C SER A 29 11.95 13.46 -14.57
N LYS A 30 10.69 13.69 -14.12
CA LYS A 30 9.58 14.20 -14.97
C LYS A 30 9.89 15.53 -15.71
N SER A 31 11.12 16.05 -15.61
CA SER A 31 11.71 17.02 -16.53
C SER A 31 12.06 16.37 -17.88
N ARG A 32 11.80 17.05 -19.00
CA ARG A 32 11.94 16.62 -20.42
C ARG A 32 13.36 16.20 -20.90
N LYS A 33 14.18 15.52 -20.10
CA LYS A 33 15.48 14.97 -20.49
C LYS A 33 15.38 13.46 -20.61
N VAL A 34 15.73 12.92 -21.78
CA VAL A 34 15.86 11.47 -21.99
C VAL A 34 17.03 10.98 -21.15
N VAL A 35 16.75 10.27 -20.07
CA VAL A 35 17.77 9.62 -19.23
C VAL A 35 17.95 8.19 -19.73
N VAL A 36 19.16 7.85 -20.15
CA VAL A 36 19.52 6.51 -20.63
C VAL A 36 20.09 5.72 -19.45
N TYR A 37 19.50 4.56 -19.16
CA TYR A 37 19.92 3.66 -18.09
C TYR A 37 20.65 2.45 -18.69
N ASN A 38 21.67 1.96 -17.99
CA ASN A 38 22.32 0.71 -18.37
C ASN A 38 21.48 -0.51 -17.98
N LYS A 39 21.80 -1.69 -18.54
CA LYS A 39 21.04 -2.93 -18.32
C LYS A 39 20.84 -3.28 -16.84
N LYS A 40 21.86 -3.09 -16.00
CA LYS A 40 21.80 -3.41 -14.56
C LYS A 40 20.88 -2.43 -13.81
N GLU A 41 20.92 -1.15 -14.15
CA GLU A 41 20.01 -0.14 -13.58
C GLU A 41 18.55 -0.42 -13.98
N ALA A 42 18.32 -0.80 -15.23
CA ALA A 42 17.01 -1.22 -15.71
C ALA A 42 16.50 -2.48 -14.98
N ASP A 43 17.37 -3.47 -14.76
CA ASP A 43 17.03 -4.68 -14.02
C ASP A 43 16.72 -4.40 -12.54
N LEU A 44 17.47 -3.49 -11.89
CA LEU A 44 17.19 -3.03 -10.52
C LEU A 44 15.85 -2.30 -10.40
N MET A 45 15.55 -1.38 -11.33
CA MET A 45 14.26 -0.68 -11.36
C MET A 45 13.10 -1.62 -11.64
N ARG A 46 13.30 -2.60 -12.55
CA ARG A 46 12.31 -3.64 -12.85
C ARG A 46 12.05 -4.53 -11.62
N GLU A 47 13.10 -4.98 -10.94
CA GLU A 47 12.98 -5.81 -9.74
C GLU A 47 12.35 -5.04 -8.58
N HIS A 48 12.71 -3.77 -8.39
CA HIS A 48 12.04 -2.90 -7.42
C HIS A 48 10.55 -2.78 -7.74
N THR A 49 10.19 -2.40 -8.97
CA THR A 49 8.79 -2.26 -9.41
C THR A 49 8.02 -3.58 -9.26
N ARG A 50 8.64 -4.72 -9.61
CA ARG A 50 8.05 -6.05 -9.44
C ARG A 50 7.79 -6.37 -7.97
N ARG A 51 8.74 -6.04 -7.07
CA ARG A 51 8.57 -6.22 -5.63
C ARG A 51 7.49 -5.30 -5.06
N THR A 52 7.46 -4.02 -5.43
CA THR A 52 6.45 -3.07 -4.97
C THR A 52 5.05 -3.43 -5.49
N GLY A 53 4.95 -3.87 -6.75
CA GLY A 53 3.72 -4.41 -7.32
C GLY A 53 3.25 -5.69 -6.62
N ASN A 54 4.18 -6.59 -6.29
CA ASN A 54 3.88 -7.78 -5.49
C ASN A 54 3.48 -7.45 -4.05
N ASP A 55 4.02 -6.39 -3.44
CA ASP A 55 3.63 -5.95 -2.11
C ASP A 55 2.21 -5.37 -2.11
N LEU A 56 1.82 -4.61 -3.15
CA LEU A 56 0.42 -4.19 -3.32
C LEU A 56 -0.51 -5.40 -3.48
N LEU A 57 -0.12 -6.39 -4.28
CA LEU A 57 -0.88 -7.64 -4.41
C LEU A 57 -0.91 -8.43 -3.10
N ARG A 58 0.17 -8.44 -2.31
CA ARG A 58 0.24 -9.04 -0.98
C ARG A 58 -0.62 -8.33 0.07
N ARG A 59 -0.80 -7.01 -0.05
CA ARG A 59 -1.72 -6.24 0.81
C ARG A 59 -3.17 -6.72 0.63
N TYR A 60 -3.55 -7.11 -0.58
CA TYR A 60 -4.90 -7.60 -0.90
C TYR A 60 -5.03 -9.13 -0.90
N SER A 61 -3.93 -9.89 -0.89
CA SER A 61 -4.00 -11.35 -0.85
C SER A 61 -4.56 -11.83 0.49
N LEU A 62 -5.69 -12.51 0.44
CA LEU A 62 -6.40 -13.08 1.58
C LEU A 62 -5.74 -14.41 1.97
N TYR A 63 -4.74 -14.34 2.85
CA TYR A 63 -4.18 -15.55 3.47
C TYR A 63 -5.00 -15.91 4.71
N SER A 64 -5.21 -17.21 4.93
CA SER A 64 -5.83 -17.76 6.15
C SER A 64 -7.29 -17.35 6.43
N ILE A 65 -8.02 -16.90 5.40
CA ILE A 65 -9.47 -16.63 5.46
C ILE A 65 -10.14 -17.50 4.40
N THR A 66 -11.19 -18.23 4.78
CA THR A 66 -11.97 -19.01 3.83
C THR A 66 -12.89 -18.09 3.00
N ASN A 67 -13.22 -18.50 1.77
CA ASN A 67 -14.16 -17.75 0.94
C ASN A 67 -15.52 -17.54 1.61
N ILE A 68 -15.95 -18.49 2.46
CA ILE A 68 -17.20 -18.40 3.23
C ILE A 68 -17.12 -17.28 4.25
N GLN A 69 -16.06 -17.22 5.06
CA GLN A 69 -15.88 -16.14 6.06
C GLN A 69 -15.77 -14.75 5.41
N LEU A 70 -15.12 -14.67 4.25
CA LEU A 70 -15.07 -13.42 3.49
C LEU A 70 -16.47 -13.04 2.98
N TYR A 71 -17.20 -13.99 2.40
CA TYR A 71 -18.55 -13.78 1.91
C TYR A 71 -19.47 -13.27 3.02
N GLU A 72 -19.52 -13.96 4.17
CA GLU A 72 -20.34 -13.58 5.33
C GLU A 72 -19.94 -12.20 5.87
N GLY A 73 -18.63 -11.90 5.92
CA GLY A 73 -18.14 -10.60 6.35
C GLY A 73 -18.53 -9.46 5.39
N LEU A 74 -18.46 -9.70 4.08
CA LEU A 74 -18.89 -8.73 3.06
C LEU A 74 -20.41 -8.54 3.08
N GLU A 75 -21.17 -9.62 3.19
CA GLU A 75 -22.64 -9.57 3.30
C GLU A 75 -23.05 -8.73 4.51
N LYS A 76 -22.47 -9.00 5.68
CA LYS A 76 -22.71 -8.21 6.89
C LYS A 76 -22.26 -6.75 6.77
N LEU A 77 -21.16 -6.48 6.06
CA LEU A 77 -20.70 -5.11 5.83
C LEU A 77 -21.69 -4.34 4.95
N TYR A 78 -22.15 -4.94 3.85
CA TYR A 78 -23.04 -4.29 2.89
C TYR A 78 -24.52 -4.28 3.30
N ASP A 79 -24.90 -4.99 4.37
CA ASP A 79 -26.21 -4.89 4.99
C ASP A 79 -26.51 -3.47 5.50
N ASP A 80 -25.47 -2.70 5.85
CA ASP A 80 -25.59 -1.27 6.13
C ASP A 80 -25.56 -0.45 4.83
N PHE A 81 -26.67 0.25 4.53
CA PHE A 81 -26.82 1.07 3.34
C PHE A 81 -25.73 2.14 3.17
N ASN A 82 -25.12 2.60 4.27
CA ASN A 82 -24.04 3.58 4.25
C ASN A 82 -22.73 3.01 3.67
N ASN A 83 -22.62 1.69 3.55
CA ASN A 83 -21.43 1.00 3.05
C ASN A 83 -21.50 0.69 1.55
N THR A 84 -22.62 0.92 0.90
CA THR A 84 -22.85 0.60 -0.53
C THR A 84 -21.86 1.28 -1.48
N ASN A 85 -21.30 2.43 -1.09
CA ASN A 85 -20.32 3.17 -1.86
C ASN A 85 -18.86 2.77 -1.59
N ILE A 86 -18.62 1.85 -0.64
CA ILE A 86 -17.27 1.34 -0.35
C ILE A 86 -16.86 0.38 -1.47
N PHE A 87 -15.70 0.60 -2.08
CA PHE A 87 -15.24 -0.26 -3.15
C PHE A 87 -14.91 -1.67 -2.64
N LEU A 88 -15.12 -2.68 -3.48
CA LEU A 88 -14.95 -4.09 -3.09
C LEU A 88 -13.54 -4.38 -2.52
N ASN A 89 -12.48 -3.78 -3.08
CA ASN A 89 -11.12 -3.97 -2.59
C ASN A 89 -10.91 -3.37 -1.17
N GLU A 90 -11.55 -2.23 -0.88
CA GLU A 90 -11.53 -1.58 0.43
C GLU A 90 -12.33 -2.41 1.44
N ALA A 91 -13.51 -2.90 1.03
CA ALA A 91 -14.36 -3.78 1.82
C ALA A 91 -13.65 -5.09 2.18
N VAL A 92 -12.98 -5.73 1.22
CA VAL A 92 -12.18 -6.94 1.43
C VAL A 92 -11.05 -6.68 2.45
N TYR A 93 -10.39 -5.53 2.38
CA TYR A 93 -9.36 -5.17 3.35
C TYR A 93 -9.93 -5.02 4.77
N LEU A 94 -11.05 -4.29 4.90
CA LEU A 94 -11.71 -4.06 6.18
C LEU A 94 -12.20 -5.37 6.83
N VAL A 95 -12.88 -6.22 6.06
CA VAL A 95 -13.35 -7.53 6.53
C VAL A 95 -12.18 -8.41 6.95
N ARG A 96 -11.08 -8.41 6.19
CA ARG A 96 -9.86 -9.11 6.59
C ARG A 96 -9.31 -8.60 7.92
N LYS A 97 -9.19 -7.28 8.09
CA LYS A 97 -8.74 -6.65 9.34
C LYS A 97 -9.59 -7.11 10.52
N GLN A 98 -10.91 -7.10 10.36
CA GLN A 98 -11.86 -7.55 11.38
C GLN A 98 -11.68 -9.04 11.72
N LEU A 99 -11.58 -9.91 10.71
CA LEU A 99 -11.38 -11.35 10.90
C LEU A 99 -10.02 -11.68 11.54
N GLN A 100 -9.02 -10.81 11.36
CA GLN A 100 -7.70 -10.94 11.98
C GLN A 100 -7.66 -10.39 13.42
N GLY A 101 -8.80 -9.93 13.96
CA GLY A 101 -8.90 -9.43 15.33
C GLY A 101 -8.38 -8.01 15.51
N ALA A 102 -8.46 -7.16 14.47
CA ALA A 102 -8.25 -5.73 14.64
C ALA A 102 -9.20 -5.16 15.71
N PRO A 103 -8.76 -4.19 16.53
CA PRO A 103 -9.63 -3.54 17.50
C PRO A 103 -10.86 -2.92 16.83
N ASP A 104 -12.02 -2.98 17.48
CA ASP A 104 -13.26 -2.40 16.95
C ASP A 104 -13.08 -0.90 16.66
N GLU A 105 -12.32 -0.20 17.50
CA GLU A 105 -12.04 1.22 17.35
C GLU A 105 -11.23 1.52 16.08
N GLU A 106 -10.29 0.63 15.73
CA GLU A 106 -9.54 0.72 14.47
C GLU A 106 -10.47 0.51 13.27
N VAL A 107 -11.32 -0.52 13.32
CA VAL A 107 -12.27 -0.85 12.25
C VAL A 107 -13.25 0.30 12.02
N GLN A 108 -13.76 0.92 13.09
CA GLN A 108 -14.67 2.06 12.99
C GLN A 108 -14.00 3.32 12.40
N ALA A 109 -12.75 3.60 12.75
CA ALA A 109 -12.00 4.71 12.17
C ALA A 109 -11.80 4.54 10.66
N ILE A 110 -11.42 3.33 10.22
CA ILE A 110 -11.31 3.00 8.80
C ILE A 110 -12.68 3.13 8.10
N LEU A 111 -13.74 2.60 8.71
CA LEU A 111 -15.08 2.65 8.13
C LEU A 111 -15.59 4.08 7.95
N LEU A 112 -15.34 4.95 8.94
CA LEU A 112 -15.65 6.39 8.85
C LEU A 112 -14.92 7.05 7.69
N TRP A 113 -13.62 6.77 7.55
CA TRP A 113 -12.81 7.29 6.45
C TRP A 113 -13.33 6.81 5.08
N LEU A 114 -13.71 5.54 4.97
CA LEU A 114 -14.24 4.96 3.74
C LEU A 114 -15.61 5.53 3.34
N ARG A 115 -16.49 5.76 4.32
CA ARG A 115 -17.80 6.42 4.13
C ARG A 115 -17.67 7.89 3.74
N THR A 116 -16.55 8.52 4.06
CA THR A 116 -16.30 9.91 3.72
C THR A 116 -15.98 10.05 2.23
N PRO A 117 -16.62 10.98 1.50
CA PRO A 117 -16.30 11.25 0.10
C PRO A 117 -14.80 11.51 -0.11
N ALA A 118 -14.21 10.99 -1.19
CA ALA A 118 -12.77 11.00 -1.41
C ALA A 118 -12.13 12.41 -1.35
N ASN A 119 -12.87 13.45 -1.74
CA ASN A 119 -12.43 14.85 -1.69
C ASN A 119 -12.50 15.49 -0.29
N GLN A 120 -13.06 14.79 0.69
CA GLN A 120 -13.25 15.23 2.08
C GLN A 120 -12.52 14.35 3.10
N ARG A 121 -11.89 13.26 2.63
CA ARG A 121 -11.12 12.34 3.49
C ARG A 121 -9.94 13.08 4.12
N THR A 122 -9.80 12.96 5.43
CA THR A 122 -8.62 13.47 6.17
C THR A 122 -7.97 12.35 6.95
N PHE A 123 -6.64 12.40 7.09
CA PHE A 123 -5.90 11.38 7.85
C PHE A 123 -6.26 11.38 9.34
N ASP A 124 -6.78 12.49 9.87
CA ASP A 124 -7.25 12.59 11.26
C ASP A 124 -8.41 11.63 11.56
N GLN A 125 -9.20 11.26 10.55
CA GLN A 125 -10.29 10.29 10.70
C GLN A 125 -9.81 8.87 10.96
N LEU A 126 -8.53 8.58 10.66
CA LEU A 126 -7.90 7.29 10.94
C LEU A 126 -7.30 7.24 12.36
N ILE A 127 -7.35 8.34 13.11
CA ILE A 127 -6.92 8.35 14.52
C ILE A 127 -8.02 7.73 15.38
N TYR A 128 -7.66 6.76 16.20
CA TYR A 128 -8.58 6.13 17.14
C TYR A 128 -7.95 6.01 18.52
N THR A 129 -8.81 5.95 19.54
CA THR A 129 -8.40 5.75 20.94
C THR A 129 -8.82 4.36 21.36
N ASP A 130 -7.91 3.59 21.94
CA ASP A 130 -8.23 2.26 22.48
C ASP A 130 -9.07 2.36 23.77
N LYS A 131 -9.49 1.20 24.29
CA LYS A 131 -10.23 1.08 25.55
C LYS A 131 -9.48 1.62 26.78
N MET A 132 -8.16 1.83 26.67
CA MET A 132 -7.30 2.35 27.72
C MET A 132 -7.02 3.85 27.58
N GLY A 133 -7.63 4.53 26.60
CA GLY A 133 -7.43 5.96 26.37
C GLY A 133 -6.16 6.29 25.58
N LYS A 134 -5.46 5.29 25.04
CA LYS A 134 -4.25 5.50 24.25
C LYS A 134 -4.60 5.72 22.78
N VAL A 135 -3.96 6.73 22.19
CA VAL A 135 -4.18 7.13 20.79
C VAL A 135 -3.32 6.29 19.85
N PHE A 136 -3.94 5.84 18.77
CA PHE A 136 -3.34 5.06 17.69
C PHE A 136 -3.77 5.61 16.33
N TYR A 137 -3.09 5.15 15.29
CA TYR A 137 -3.43 5.43 13.91
C TYR A 137 -3.81 4.13 13.22
N ALA A 138 -5.00 4.09 12.63
CA ALA A 138 -5.50 2.94 11.92
C ALA A 138 -4.66 2.68 10.68
N THR A 139 -4.19 1.44 10.54
CA THR A 139 -3.40 1.07 9.36
C THR A 139 -4.36 0.78 8.22
N PHE A 140 -4.39 1.67 7.23
CA PHE A 140 -5.17 1.52 6.00
C PHE A 140 -4.28 1.86 4.78
N PRO A 141 -4.27 1.03 3.71
CA PRO A 141 -3.32 1.15 2.60
C PRO A 141 -3.59 2.32 1.63
#